data_AF-A0A495J8V0-F1
#
_entry.id   AF-A0A495J8V0-F1
#
_cell.length_a   1.000
_cell.length_b   1.000
_cell.length_c   1.000
_cell.angle_alpha   90.00
_cell.angle_beta   90.00
_cell.angle_gamma   90.00
#
_symmetry.space_group_name_H-M   'P 1'
#
loop_
_entity.id
_entity.type
_entity.pdbx_description
1 polymer ?
#
loop_
_entity_poly.entity_id
_entity_poly.type
_entity_poly.pdbx_seq_one_letter_code
_entity_poly.pdbx_strand_id
1 'polypeptide(L)'
;MWAHRKLIVIFYRPLFIANIAFNFIALLFIHIFGWGLALNALFIKAAGYAILVGYQYTLYNKTYFYYRNSGVPIRKMYGYTFLLDFLVFALATLIYWIAAK
;
A
#
# COMPACT_ATOMS: atom_id res chain seq x y z
N MET A 1 25.33 5.99 -6.55
CA MET A 1 24.01 6.59 -6.27
C MET A 1 22.88 6.19 -7.25
N TRP A 2 23.14 6.02 -8.55
CA TRP A 2 22.08 5.75 -9.55
C TRP A 2 21.48 4.33 -9.52
N ALA A 3 22.25 3.32 -9.11
CA ALA A 3 21.77 1.92 -9.00
C ALA A 3 20.67 1.74 -7.95
N HIS A 4 20.72 2.51 -6.85
CA HIS A 4 19.75 2.42 -5.76
C HIS A 4 18.34 2.87 -6.17
N ARG A 5 18.22 3.89 -7.03
CA ARG A 5 16.91 4.39 -7.47
C ARG A 5 16.13 3.36 -8.30
N LYS A 6 16.80 2.63 -9.19
CA LYS A 6 16.18 1.58 -10.01
C LYS A 6 15.69 0.42 -9.16
N LEU A 7 16.48 -0.01 -8.17
CA LEU A 7 16.09 -1.04 -7.21
C LEU A 7 14.85 -0.62 -6.41
N ILE A 8 14.83 0.62 -5.90
CA ILE A 8 13.66 1.16 -5.19
C ILE A 8 12.41 1.11 -6.07
N VAL A 9 12.49 1.55 -7.33
CA VAL A 9 11.34 1.55 -8.24
C VAL A 9 10.83 0.13 -8.53
N ILE A 10 11.73 -0.83 -8.76
CA ILE A 10 11.36 -2.23 -9.02
C ILE A 10 10.63 -2.83 -7.82
N PHE A 11 11.10 -2.55 -6.61
CA PHE A 11 10.44 -2.97 -5.38
C PHE A 11 9.09 -2.30 -5.16
N TYR A 12 9.01 -1.00 -5.45
CA TYR A 12 7.82 -0.20 -5.17
C TYR A 12 6.68 -0.52 -6.13
N ARG A 13 6.99 -0.88 -7.38
CA ARG A 13 6.00 -1.10 -8.44
C ARG A 13 4.92 -2.15 -8.09
N PRO A 14 5.24 -3.39 -7.66
CA PRO A 14 4.21 -4.37 -7.31
C PRO A 14 3.42 -3.96 -6.06
N LEU A 15 4.08 -3.36 -5.06
CA LEU A 15 3.43 -2.87 -3.85
C LEU A 15 2.44 -1.74 -4.16
N PHE A 16 2.82 -0.84 -5.06
CA PHE A 16 2.00 0.27 -5.50
C PHE A 16 0.76 -0.21 -6.26
N ILE A 17 0.91 -1.18 -7.16
CA ILE A 17 -0.23 -1.75 -7.91
C ILE A 17 -1.22 -2.41 -6.94
N ALA A 18 -0.73 -3.20 -5.99
CA ALA A 18 -1.58 -3.84 -4.98
C ALA A 18 -2.30 -2.81 -4.10
N ASN A 19 -1.58 -1.79 -3.63
CA ASN A 19 -2.15 -0.70 -2.83
C ASN A 19 -3.24 0.08 -3.58
N ILE A 20 -3.05 0.38 -4.87
CA ILE A 20 -4.09 0.98 -5.72
C ILE A 20 -5.31 0.07 -5.80
N ALA A 21 -5.12 -1.24 -6.02
CA ALA A 21 -6.24 -2.18 -6.08
C ALA A 21 -7.03 -2.19 -4.76
N PHE A 22 -6.37 -2.24 -3.61
CA PHE A 22 -7.04 -2.18 -2.31
C PHE A 22 -7.72 -0.83 -2.05
N ASN A 23 -7.17 0.29 -2.55
CA ASN A 23 -7.84 1.60 -2.51
C ASN A 23 -9.14 1.60 -3.30
N PHE A 24 -9.11 1.07 -4.53
CA PHE A 24 -10.31 0.96 -5.35
C PHE A 24 -11.37 0.07 -4.70
N ILE A 25 -10.98 -1.09 -4.17
CA ILE A 25 -11.90 -2.01 -3.48
C ILE A 25 -12.51 -1.32 -2.24
N ALA A 26 -11.70 -0.61 -1.46
CA ALA A 26 -12.17 0.11 -0.28
C ALA A 26 -13.14 1.25 -0.63
N LEU A 27 -12.87 2.03 -1.68
CA LEU A 27 -13.78 3.08 -2.15
C LEU A 27 -15.07 2.50 -2.74
N LEU A 28 -14.97 1.41 -3.50
CA LEU A 28 -16.13 0.71 -4.07
C LEU A 28 -17.02 0.13 -2.96
N PHE A 29 -16.42 -0.36 -1.87
CA PHE A 29 -17.16 -0.77 -0.68
C PHE A 29 -17.95 0.40 -0.08
N ILE A 30 -17.33 1.58 0.10
CA ILE A 30 -18.03 2.77 0.60
C ILE A 30 -19.18 3.17 -0.34
N HIS A 31 -18.96 3.07 -1.65
CA HIS A 31 -19.99 3.40 -2.64
C HIS A 31 -21.21 2.48 -2.58
N ILE A 32 -21.01 1.16 -2.43
CA ILE A 32 -22.09 0.17 -2.42
C ILE A 32 -22.83 0.14 -1.08
N PHE A 33 -22.09 0.19 0.04
CA PHE A 33 -22.63 0.00 1.39
C PHE A 33 -22.95 1.33 2.10
N GLY A 34 -22.56 2.45 1.51
CA GLY A 34 -22.82 3.79 2.02
C GLY A 34 -21.86 4.25 3.13
N TRP A 35 -21.93 5.55 3.42
CA TRP A 35 -21.04 6.24 4.36
C TRP A 35 -21.13 5.76 5.81
N GLY A 36 -22.27 5.18 6.22
CA GLY A 36 -22.46 4.64 7.57
C GLY A 36 -21.49 3.49 7.90
N LEU A 37 -20.97 2.79 6.89
CA LEU A 37 -20.01 1.71 7.02
C LEU A 37 -18.61 2.09 6.52
N ALA A 38 -18.31 3.38 6.34
CA ALA A 38 -17.04 3.82 5.78
C ALA A 38 -15.83 3.43 6.63
N LEU A 39 -15.99 3.35 7.96
CA LEU A 39 -14.93 2.85 8.84
C LEU A 39 -14.56 1.40 8.55
N ASN A 40 -15.50 0.59 8.04
CA ASN A 40 -15.21 -0.81 7.71
C ASN A 40 -14.28 -0.94 6.50
N ALA A 41 -14.18 0.09 5.65
CA ALA A 41 -13.21 0.13 4.57
C ALA A 41 -11.76 0.13 5.09
N LEU A 42 -11.52 0.55 6.34
CA LEU A 42 -10.21 0.44 6.99
C LEU A 42 -9.82 -1.02 7.24
N PHE A 43 -10.77 -1.93 7.49
CA PHE A 43 -10.47 -3.36 7.62
C PHE A 43 -10.04 -3.97 6.29
N ILE A 44 -10.62 -3.52 5.17
CA ILE A 44 -10.19 -3.92 3.83
C ILE A 44 -8.74 -3.48 3.59
N LYS A 45 -8.40 -2.24 3.97
CA LYS A 45 -7.03 -1.72 3.89
C LYS A 45 -6.07 -2.50 4.78
N ALA A 46 -6.46 -2.78 6.02
CA ALA A 46 -5.65 -3.58 6.95
C ALA A 46 -5.40 -4.99 6.41
N ALA A 47 -6.42 -5.64 5.82
CA ALA A 47 -6.28 -6.93 5.15
C ALA A 47 -5.31 -6.85 3.96
N GLY A 48 -5.40 -5.79 3.15
CA GLY A 48 -4.46 -5.55 2.06
C GLY A 48 -3.01 -5.40 2.52
N TYR A 49 -2.78 -4.67 3.62
CA TYR A 49 -1.46 -4.57 4.24
C TYR A 49 -0.96 -5.91 4.79
N ALA A 50 -1.84 -6.68 5.44
CA ALA A 50 -1.50 -8.01 5.93
C ALA A 50 -1.10 -8.96 4.80
N ILE A 51 -1.82 -8.93 3.67
CA ILE A 51 -1.49 -9.71 2.47
C ILE A 51 -0.11 -9.29 1.91
N LEU A 52 0.17 -7.99 1.84
CA LEU A 52 1.45 -7.48 1.35
C LEU A 52 2.63 -7.84 2.27
N VAL A 53 2.43 -7.82 3.58
CA VAL A 53 3.42 -8.28 4.57
C VAL A 53 3.62 -9.80 4.45
N GLY A 54 2.54 -10.57 4.27
CA GLY A 54 2.61 -12.01 4.02
C GLY A 54 3.37 -12.35 2.74
N TYR A 55 3.08 -11.65 1.64
CA TYR A 55 3.79 -11.75 0.36
C TYR A 55 5.28 -11.41 0.50
N GLN A 56 5.62 -10.40 1.31
CA GLN A 56 7.01 -10.11 1.64
C GLN A 56 7.65 -11.28 2.38
N TYR A 57 6.99 -11.85 3.38
CA TYR A 57 7.56 -12.90 4.22
C TYR A 57 7.88 -14.16 3.42
N THR A 58 7.04 -14.51 2.46
CA THR A 58 7.24 -15.69 1.59
C THR A 58 8.33 -15.47 0.52
N LEU A 59 8.48 -14.24 0.00
CA LEU A 59 9.49 -13.92 -1.01
C LEU A 59 10.80 -13.36 -0.44
N TYR A 60 10.84 -13.17 0.88
CA TYR A 60 11.92 -12.54 1.63
C TYR A 60 13.31 -13.04 1.21
N ASN A 61 13.50 -14.35 1.05
CA ASN A 61 14.82 -14.91 0.75
C ASN A 61 15.44 -14.41 -0.57
N LYS A 62 14.63 -14.17 -1.61
CA LYS A 62 15.12 -13.72 -2.92
C LYS A 62 15.30 -12.20 -2.96
N THR A 63 14.41 -11.47 -2.29
CA THR A 63 14.43 -10.00 -2.28
C THR A 63 15.50 -9.48 -1.31
N TYR A 64 15.69 -10.13 -0.17
CA TYR A 64 16.57 -9.67 0.91
C TYR A 64 18.05 -9.60 0.49
N PHE A 65 18.53 -10.51 -0.36
CA PHE A 65 19.93 -10.51 -0.83
C PHE A 65 20.30 -9.22 -1.60
N TYR A 66 19.43 -8.79 -2.52
CA TYR A 66 19.68 -7.59 -3.33
C TYR A 66 19.62 -6.29 -2.52
N TYR A 67 18.69 -6.18 -1.56
CA TYR A 67 18.52 -4.96 -0.77
C TYR A 67 19.53 -4.86 0.38
N ARG A 68 19.94 -5.99 1.00
CA ARG A 68 20.96 -6.01 2.06
C ARG A 68 22.33 -5.54 1.54
N ASN A 69 22.72 -5.96 0.33
CA ASN A 69 23.95 -5.50 -0.32
C ASN A 69 23.92 -4.01 -0.68
N SER A 70 22.75 -3.37 -0.67
CA SER A 70 22.60 -1.93 -0.95
C SER A 70 22.56 -1.05 0.31
N GLY A 71 22.63 -1.64 1.52
CA GLY A 71 22.59 -0.90 2.79
C GLY A 71 21.22 -0.31 3.15
N VAL A 72 20.16 -0.60 2.37
CA VAL A 72 18.82 -0.04 2.61
C VAL A 72 17.98 -0.98 3.47
N PRO A 73 17.47 -0.53 4.63
CA PRO A 73 16.59 -1.34 5.48
C PRO A 73 15.20 -1.48 4.85
N ILE A 74 14.90 -2.67 4.33
CA ILE A 74 13.63 -3.02 3.66
C ILE A 74 12.39 -2.67 4.51
N ARG A 75 12.47 -2.87 5.84
CA ARG A 75 11.38 -2.55 6.77
C ARG A 75 10.98 -1.07 6.72
N LYS A 76 11.95 -0.16 6.60
CA LYS A 76 11.66 1.28 6.47
C LYS A 76 11.00 1.61 5.14
N MET A 77 11.40 0.93 4.06
CA MET A 77 10.77 1.13 2.75
C MET A 77 9.29 0.75 2.77
N TYR A 78 8.94 -0.41 3.34
CA TYR A 78 7.53 -0.79 3.53
C TYR A 78 6.75 0.19 4.39
N GLY A 79 7.34 0.65 5.50
CA GLY A 79 6.71 1.65 6.37
C GLY A 79 6.36 2.93 5.60
N TYR A 80 7.30 3.46 4.81
CA TYR A 80 7.03 4.63 3.95
C TYR A 80 5.97 4.34 2.88
N THR A 81 5.99 3.16 2.26
CA THR A 81 4.98 2.77 1.27
C THR A 81 3.58 2.73 1.87
N PHE A 82 3.43 2.11 3.05
CA PHE A 82 2.13 2.01 3.73
C PHE A 82 1.65 3.36 4.23
N LEU A 83 2.54 4.19 4.76
CA LEU A 83 2.19 5.55 5.18
C LEU A 83 1.69 6.38 3.98
N LEU A 84 2.43 6.37 2.88
CA LEU A 84 2.06 7.12 1.67
C LEU A 84 0.72 6.62 1.11
N ASP A 85 0.55 5.31 1.02
CA ASP A 85 -0.70 4.71 0.54
C ASP A 85 -1.90 5.00 1.47
N PHE A 86 -1.69 5.04 2.78
CA PHE A 86 -2.72 5.42 3.72
C PHE A 86 -3.12 6.89 3.55
N LEU A 87 -2.16 7.79 3.36
CA LEU A 87 -2.42 9.20 3.07
C LEU A 87 -3.19 9.39 1.76
N VAL A 88 -2.80 8.67 0.71
CA VAL A 88 -3.51 8.68 -0.58
C VAL A 88 -4.95 8.20 -0.41
N PHE A 89 -5.17 7.13 0.35
CA PHE A 89 -6.51 6.62 0.64
C PHE A 89 -7.35 7.62 1.44
N ALA A 90 -6.78 8.24 2.47
CA ALA A 90 -7.47 9.24 3.28
C ALA A 90 -7.88 10.46 2.45
N LEU A 91 -6.98 10.96 1.59
CA LEU A 91 -7.27 12.05 0.66
C LEU A 91 -8.36 11.65 -0.35
N ALA A 92 -8.26 10.46 -0.95
CA ALA A 92 -9.26 9.99 -1.91
C ALA A 92 -10.65 9.83 -1.27
N THR A 93 -10.70 9.31 -0.06
CA THR A 93 -11.95 9.15 0.70
C THR A 93 -12.55 10.50 1.07
N LEU A 94 -11.72 11.47 1.47
CA LEU A 94 -12.15 12.83 1.80
C LEU A 94 -12.70 13.56 0.54
N ILE A 95 -12.01 13.45 -0.59
CA ILE A 95 -12.49 14.02 -1.86
C ILE A 95 -13.82 13.37 -2.26
N TYR A 96 -13.91 12.04 -2.14
CA TYR A 96 -15.15 11.32 -2.45
C TYR A 96 -16.30 11.74 -1.52
N TRP A 97 -16.02 12.00 -0.24
CA TRP A 97 -17.02 12.47 0.72
C TRP A 97 -17.54 13.87 0.39
N ILE A 98 -16.65 14.78 0.01
CA ILE A 98 -17.03 16.13 -0.42
C ILE A 98 -17.87 16.06 -1.69
N ALA A 99 -17.51 15.19 -2.65
CA ALA A 99 -18.22 15.06 -3.92
C ALA A 99 -19.57 14.31 -3.82
N ALA A 100 -19.75 13.47 -2.79
CA ALA A 100 -20.99 12.73 -2.54
C ALA A 100 -22.02 13.52 -1.70
N LYS A 101 -21.64 14.70 -1.19
CA LYS A 101 -22.54 15.69 -0.61
C LYS A 101 -23.06 16.64 -1.67
#